data_AF-A0A971T1T2-F1
#
_entry.id   AF-A0A971T1T2-F1
#
_cell.length_a   1.000
_cell.length_b   1.000
_cell.length_c   1.000
_cell.angle_alpha   90.00
_cell.angle_beta   90.00
_cell.angle_gamma   90.00
#
_symmetry.space_group_name_H-M   'P 1'
#
loop_
_entity.id
_entity.type
_entity.pdbx_description
1 polymer ?
#
loop_
_entity_poly.entity_id
_entity_poly.type
_entity_poly.pdbx_seq_one_letter_code
_entity_poly.pdbx_strand_id
1 'polypeptide(L)' 'MIDEKIKELIALGASVACNCHPCVKFHTDKARKMGIAANDIQTAYAVGQMVRKGAAGQMDELLKTVVSH' A
#
# COMPACT_ATOMS: atom_id res chain seq x y z
N MET A 1 12.28 -11.77 -15.04
CA MET A 1 10.90 -11.95 -14.58
C MET A 1 10.91 -11.74 -13.06
N ILE A 2 9.97 -10.99 -12.48
CA ILE A 2 9.92 -10.78 -11.03
C ILE A 2 9.39 -12.06 -10.36
N ASP A 3 9.96 -12.40 -9.20
CA ASP A 3 9.52 -13.50 -8.34
C ASP A 3 8.08 -13.27 -7.82
N GLU A 4 7.27 -14.33 -7.73
CA GLU A 4 5.86 -14.22 -7.36
C GLU A 4 5.66 -13.74 -5.91
N LYS A 5 6.55 -14.07 -4.96
CA LYS A 5 6.50 -13.50 -3.61
C LYS A 5 6.75 -11.99 -3.66
N ILE A 6 7.75 -11.54 -4.42
CA ILE A 6 8.02 -10.10 -4.59
C ILE A 6 6.81 -9.40 -5.20
N LYS A 7 6.21 -9.98 -6.25
CA LYS A 7 5.03 -9.44 -6.92
C LYS A 7 3.84 -9.27 -5.96
N GLU A 8 3.61 -10.25 -5.10
CA GLU A 8 2.51 -10.21 -4.14
C GLU A 8 2.72 -9.15 -3.04
N LEU A 9 3.96 -9.00 -2.56
CA LEU A 9 4.31 -7.94 -1.60
C LEU A 9 4.17 -6.53 -2.21
N ILE A 10 4.54 -6.36 -3.48
CA ILE A 10 4.30 -5.11 -4.24
C ILE A 10 2.80 -4.83 -4.32
N ALA A 11 1.99 -5.83 -4.67
CA ALA A 11 0.54 -5.69 -4.78
C ALA A 11 -0.11 -5.31 -3.43
N LEU A 12 0.37 -5.88 -2.32
CA LEU A 12 -0.04 -5.51 -0.96
C LEU A 12 0.27 -4.04 -0.64
N GLY A 13 1.51 -3.61 -0.85
CA GLY A 13 1.92 -2.23 -0.60
C GLY A 13 1.12 -1.22 -1.43
N ALA A 14 0.94 -1.51 -2.73
CA ALA A 14 0.14 -0.68 -3.64
C ALA A 14 -1.34 -0.62 -3.21
N SER A 15 -1.92 -1.74 -2.79
CA SER A 15 -3.30 -1.80 -2.32
C SER A 15 -3.53 -0.90 -1.10
N VAL A 16 -2.59 -0.89 -0.15
CA VAL A 16 -2.64 -0.02 1.03
C VAL A 16 -2.44 1.44 0.65
N ALA A 17 -1.46 1.74 -0.22
CA ALA A 17 -1.19 3.09 -0.67
C ALA A 17 -2.42 3.74 -1.34
N CYS A 18 -3.17 2.96 -2.11
CA CYS A 18 -4.36 3.41 -2.83
C CYS A 18 -5.67 3.31 -2.03
N ASN A 19 -5.64 2.93 -0.74
CA ASN A 19 -6.83 2.69 0.08
C ASN A 19 -7.84 1.66 -0.52
N CYS A 20 -7.38 0.71 -1.33
CA CYS A 20 -8.25 -0.30 -1.92
C CYS A 20 -8.55 -1.43 -0.92
N HIS A 21 -9.58 -1.24 -0.09
CA HIS A 21 -10.01 -2.23 0.91
C HIS A 21 -10.19 -3.67 0.37
N PRO A 22 -10.91 -3.93 -0.75
CA PRO A 22 -11.02 -5.29 -1.27
C PRO A 22 -9.67 -5.85 -1.75
N CYS A 23 -8.82 -5.01 -2.36
CA CYS A 23 -7.48 -5.43 -2.79
C CYS A 23 -6.61 -5.83 -1.60
N VAL A 24 -6.62 -5.04 -0.51
CA VAL A 24 -5.87 -5.36 0.71
C VAL A 24 -6.30 -6.72 1.24
N LYS A 25 -7.60 -6.97 1.39
CA LYS A 25 -8.10 -8.27 1.86
C LYS A 25 -7.64 -9.42 0.96
N PHE A 26 -7.87 -9.30 -0.34
CA PHE A 26 -7.51 -10.32 -1.32
C PHE A 26 -6.02 -10.67 -1.31
N HIS A 27 -5.17 -9.66 -1.44
CA HIS A 27 -3.71 -9.86 -1.51
C HIS A 27 -3.12 -10.33 -0.18
N THR A 28 -3.76 -9.98 0.94
CA THR A 28 -3.34 -10.48 2.26
C THR A 28 -3.60 -11.97 2.38
N ASP A 29 -4.81 -12.39 2.02
CA ASP A 29 -5.18 -13.81 2.06
C ASP A 29 -4.34 -14.63 1.10
N LYS A 30 -4.06 -14.09 -0.10
CA LYS A 30 -3.17 -14.73 -1.07
C LYS A 30 -1.74 -14.84 -0.54
N ALA A 31 -1.16 -13.78 0.02
CA ALA A 31 0.18 -13.82 0.60
C ALA A 31 0.30 -14.84 1.74
N ARG A 32 -0.71 -14.95 2.62
CA ARG A 32 -0.77 -15.99 3.66
C ARG A 32 -0.81 -17.39 3.06
N LYS A 33 -1.63 -17.62 2.02
CA LYS A 33 -1.69 -18.92 1.31
C LYS A 33 -0.39 -19.29 0.61
N MET A 34 0.40 -18.30 0.19
CA MET A 34 1.75 -18.50 -0.36
C MET A 34 2.81 -18.80 0.70
N GLY A 35 2.47 -18.78 1.99
CA GLY A 35 3.42 -18.99 3.08
C GLY A 35 4.40 -17.82 3.26
N ILE A 36 4.06 -16.62 2.75
CA ILE A 36 4.89 -15.44 2.98
C ILE A 36 4.86 -15.10 4.47
N ALA A 37 6.04 -14.85 5.03
CA ALA A 37 6.19 -14.57 6.44
C ALA A 37 5.42 -13.30 6.86
N ALA A 38 4.82 -13.33 8.04
CA ALA A 38 3.97 -12.25 8.51
C ALA A 38 4.72 -10.91 8.62
N ASN A 39 6.01 -10.93 8.96
CA ASN A 39 6.87 -9.74 9.00
C ASN A 39 7.01 -9.08 7.62
N ASP A 40 7.14 -9.85 6.54
CA ASP A 40 7.22 -9.32 5.17
C ASP A 40 5.91 -8.66 4.77
N ILE A 41 4.76 -9.28 5.11
CA ILE A 41 3.42 -8.70 4.88
C ILE A 41 3.27 -7.39 5.65
N GLN A 42 3.63 -7.37 6.94
CA GLN A 42 3.58 -6.16 7.77
C GLN A 42 4.49 -5.06 7.23
N THR A 43 5.67 -5.42 6.71
CA THR A 43 6.59 -4.47 6.07
C THR A 43 5.96 -3.86 4.82
N ALA A 44 5.31 -4.66 3.95
CA ALA A 44 4.61 -4.15 2.78
C ALA A 44 3.46 -3.19 3.17
N TYR A 45 2.70 -3.51 4.22
CA TYR A 45 1.70 -2.59 4.76
C TYR A 45 2.30 -1.28 5.25
N ALA A 46 3.38 -1.34 6.03
CA ALA A 46 4.03 -0.15 6.58
C ALA A 46 4.51 0.78 5.45
N VAL A 47 5.13 0.22 4.41
CA VAL A 47 5.54 0.99 3.21
C VAL A 47 4.33 1.64 2.55
N GLY A 48 3.25 0.89 2.30
CA GLY A 48 2.02 1.44 1.72
C GLY A 48 1.39 2.55 2.57
N GLN A 49 1.38 2.39 3.91
CA GLN A 49 0.89 3.40 4.85
C GLN A 49 1.73 4.68 4.81
N MET A 50 3.06 4.55 4.71
CA MET A 50 3.96 5.70 4.59
C MET A 50 3.70 6.48 3.29
N VAL A 51 3.60 5.78 2.15
CA VAL A 51 3.30 6.42 0.86
C VAL A 51 1.95 7.13 0.90
N ARG A 52 0.92 6.46 1.44
CA ARG A 52 -0.41 7.06 1.62
C ARG A 52 -0.36 8.33 2.47
N LYS A 53 0.36 8.31 3.59
CA LYS A 53 0.48 9.47 4.49
C LYS A 53 1.14 10.65 3.77
N GLY A 54 2.21 10.40 3.01
CA GLY A 54 2.86 11.42 2.19
C GLY A 54 1.92 12.01 1.14
N ALA A 55 1.22 11.16 0.38
CA ALA A 55 0.28 11.58 -0.64
C ALA A 55 -0.88 12.42 -0.06
N ALA A 56 -1.46 11.99 1.06
CA ALA A 56 -2.52 12.73 1.75
C ALA A 56 -2.01 14.10 2.24
N GLY A 57 -0.82 14.15 2.87
CA GLY A 57 -0.26 15.42 3.33
C GLY A 57 0.04 16.40 2.19
N GLN A 58 0.56 15.93 1.06
CA GLN A 58 0.78 16.80 -0.11
C GLN A 58 -0.53 17.28 -0.73
N MET A 59 -1.58 16.45 -0.73
CA MET A 59 -2.92 16.87 -1.14
C MET A 59 -3.46 17.96 -0.23
N ASP A 60 -3.31 17.82 1.09
CA ASP A 60 -3.76 18.82 2.05
C ASP A 60 -3.04 20.17 1.84
N GLU A 61 -1.74 20.16 1.56
CA GLU A 61 -1.01 21.40 1.21
C GLU A 61 -1.47 22.01 -0.12
N LEU A 62 -1.71 21.19 -1.14
CA LEU A 62 -2.25 21.66 -2.42
C LEU A 62 -3.63 22.32 -2.24
N LEU A 63 -4.52 21.73 -1.43
CA LEU A 63 -5.85 22.28 -1.19
C LEU A 63 -5.80 23.69 -0.56
N LYS A 64 -4.80 23.97 0.28
CA LYS A 64 -4.59 25.31 0.85
C LYS A 64 -4.22 26.34 -0.21
N THR A 65 -3.43 25.95 -1.22
CA THR A 65 -2.94 26.90 -2.23
C THR A 65 -3.97 27.17 -3.32
N VAL A 66 -4.74 26.16 -3.74
CA VAL A 66 -5.70 26.30 -4.85
C VAL A 66 -6.98 27.07 -4.49
N VAL A 67 -7.33 27.17 -3.21
CA VAL A 67 -8.47 27.98 -2.73
C VAL A 67 -8.07 29.43 -2.40
N SER A 68 -6.77 29.71 -2.28
CA SER A 68 -6.24 31.03 -1.91
C SER A 68 -6.02 31.97 -3.12
N HIS A 69 -6.53 31.59 -4.29
CA HIS A 69 -6.55 32.35 -5.54
C HIS A 69 -7.98 32.40 -6.10
#